data_AF-A0A267T946-F1
#
_entry.id   AF-A0A267T946-F1
#
_cell.length_a   1.000
_cell.length_b   1.000
_cell.length_c   1.000
_cell.angle_alpha   90.00
_cell.angle_beta   90.00
_cell.angle_gamma   90.00
#
_symmetry.space_group_name_H-M   'P 1'
#
loop_
_entity.id
_entity.type
_entity.pdbx_description
1 polymer ?
#
loop_
_entity_poly.entity_id
_entity_poly.type
_entity_poly.pdbx_seq_one_letter_code
_entity_poly.pdbx_strand_id
1 'polypeptide(L)'
;MKKIFSTSLIVMASLFVFTSCEKEEDKAILNTNAVPSIQLSANTVVLTKDNADKDAVTLSWPKPDYGFSAAASYTILIDKKGGTFVAPVSITTNTALTKTFKTSELNAILIKLGLVAGTAGDIDIRVVSNVGDNTSKTSFTSPTISLKATPYLDKLDLTTIWGVVGSGAVNGWNGPDMPFYKTDKTDEIVAYVTLLDGEIKFRSNNKWDVNYGDDGANGTLEAGGANIKVTAGTYKITFNTASLTYTIEKYSWGLVGSATPSGWNAPDVPLTYDPTTDTWKATAFLKAGEIKVRKNEDWGVNYGGTAGTLVLGGDNIAVTEGNYNITIDFKKMKFTVEATKPWGVVGDAAPNGWNGPDVKFRPDFYTENVFVIDNVKLGTGEIKFRYNDAWALNYGDDSADGTLEAGSANIKVTAGNYQIILDLSNTSKPKYTLTKK
;
A
#
# COMPACT_ATOMS: atom_id res chain seq x y z
N MET A 1 11.94 15.23 115.19
CA MET A 1 11.35 16.16 114.21
C MET A 1 11.65 15.68 112.79
N LYS A 2 10.58 15.44 112.00
CA LYS A 2 10.45 15.56 110.52
C LYS A 2 11.47 14.74 109.68
N LYS A 3 11.16 13.51 109.22
CA LYS A 3 10.21 13.15 108.13
C LYS A 3 10.19 14.15 106.95
N ILE A 4 11.26 14.28 106.15
CA ILE A 4 11.17 14.92 104.82
C ILE A 4 12.09 14.28 103.74
N PHE A 5 13.05 13.41 104.07
CA PHE A 5 14.05 12.96 103.07
C PHE A 5 13.65 11.80 102.14
N SER A 6 12.38 11.38 102.12
CA SER A 6 11.93 10.23 101.31
C SER A 6 11.01 10.59 100.13
N THR A 7 10.76 11.89 99.87
CA THR A 7 9.76 12.32 98.87
C THR A 7 10.37 13.06 97.67
N SER A 8 11.69 13.27 97.64
CA SER A 8 12.37 14.00 96.56
C SER A 8 12.94 13.13 95.44
N LEU A 9 12.80 11.79 95.51
CA LEU A 9 13.25 10.86 94.47
C LEU A 9 12.13 10.35 93.55
N ILE A 10 10.86 10.68 93.84
CA ILE A 10 9.69 10.21 93.06
C ILE A 10 9.12 11.30 92.13
N VAL A 11 9.51 12.57 92.29
CA VAL A 11 9.06 13.68 91.41
C VAL A 11 10.04 13.94 90.24
N MET A 12 11.26 13.40 90.29
CA MET A 12 12.24 13.48 89.18
C MET A 12 12.13 12.29 88.20
N ALA A 13 11.36 11.25 88.55
CA ALA A 13 11.20 10.04 87.73
C ALA A 13 9.91 10.02 86.89
N SER A 14 9.04 11.02 87.03
CA SER A 14 7.75 11.11 86.32
C SER A 14 7.74 12.13 85.16
N LEU A 15 8.89 12.66 84.75
CA LEU A 15 9.01 13.64 83.65
C LEU A 15 9.70 13.11 82.37
N PHE A 16 9.75 11.79 82.18
CA PHE A 16 10.37 11.17 80.99
C PHE A 16 9.42 10.28 80.18
N VAL A 17 8.10 10.51 80.26
CA VAL A 17 7.12 9.73 79.49
C VAL A 17 6.31 10.61 78.55
N PHE A 18 6.97 11.38 77.68
CA PHE A 18 6.39 11.86 76.42
C PHE A 18 7.51 12.07 75.40
N THR A 19 8.31 11.04 75.12
CA THR A 19 9.01 10.99 73.83
C THR A 19 7.98 10.59 72.80
N SER A 20 7.21 11.56 72.31
CA SER A 20 6.57 11.40 71.00
C SER A 20 7.71 11.21 70.01
N CYS A 21 7.93 9.99 69.53
CA CYS A 21 8.62 9.82 68.26
C CYS A 21 7.73 10.51 67.23
N GLU A 22 8.00 11.78 66.93
CA GLU A 22 7.72 12.25 65.58
C GLU A 22 8.52 11.32 64.67
N LYS A 23 7.82 10.37 64.04
CA LYS A 23 8.37 9.76 62.84
C LYS A 23 8.45 10.91 61.85
N GLU A 24 9.63 11.49 61.70
CA GLU A 24 9.97 12.22 60.47
C GLU A 24 9.78 11.22 59.33
N GLU A 25 8.58 11.25 58.74
CA GLU A 25 8.35 10.58 57.48
C GLU A 25 8.99 11.46 56.41
N ASP A 26 10.09 10.99 55.82
CA ASP A 26 10.61 11.51 54.57
C ASP A 26 9.53 11.35 53.49
N LYS A 27 8.67 12.36 53.35
CA LYS A 27 7.64 12.38 52.30
C LYS A 27 8.32 12.72 50.99
N ALA A 28 8.40 11.75 50.08
CA ALA A 28 8.79 12.01 48.71
C ALA A 28 7.85 13.05 48.08
N ILE A 29 8.41 14.19 47.65
CA ILE A 29 7.66 15.25 46.97
C ILE A 29 7.84 15.10 45.48
N LEU A 30 6.72 14.92 44.76
CA LEU A 30 6.73 14.85 43.31
C LEU A 30 7.03 16.21 42.69
N ASN A 31 8.08 16.28 41.87
CA ASN A 31 8.35 17.43 41.01
C ASN A 31 7.33 17.47 39.87
N THR A 32 6.37 18.39 39.94
CA THR A 32 5.34 18.55 38.91
C THR A 32 5.86 19.12 37.60
N ASN A 33 7.12 19.57 37.54
CA ASN A 33 7.78 20.08 36.35
C ASN A 33 8.66 19.03 35.65
N ALA A 34 8.60 17.76 36.07
CA ALA A 34 9.41 16.64 35.55
C ALA A 34 8.97 16.16 34.15
N VAL A 35 8.88 17.08 33.19
CA VAL A 35 8.48 16.82 31.81
C VAL A 35 9.65 16.24 31.01
N PRO A 36 9.45 15.14 30.25
CA PRO A 36 10.50 14.62 29.37
C PRO A 36 10.93 15.64 28.32
N SER A 37 12.25 15.83 28.17
CA SER A 37 12.82 16.46 26.99
C SER A 37 13.11 15.37 25.95
N ILE A 38 12.78 15.64 24.68
CA ILE A 38 12.92 14.65 23.61
C ILE A 38 13.88 15.16 22.54
N GLN A 39 14.65 14.24 21.95
CA GLN A 39 15.58 14.52 20.87
C GLN A 39 15.48 13.45 19.79
N LEU A 40 15.60 13.87 18.53
CA LEU A 40 15.77 12.97 17.40
C LEU A 40 17.24 12.94 16.95
N SER A 41 17.72 11.78 16.52
CA SER A 41 19.04 11.66 15.89
C SER A 41 19.10 12.33 14.51
N ALA A 42 17.95 12.54 13.86
CA ALA A 42 17.79 13.23 12.60
C ALA A 42 16.41 13.88 12.52
N ASN A 43 16.32 15.08 11.93
CA ASN A 43 15.06 15.81 11.77
C ASN A 43 14.40 15.59 10.39
N THR A 44 15.13 14.97 9.48
CA THR A 44 14.67 14.58 8.14
C THR A 44 15.15 13.17 7.83
N VAL A 45 14.26 12.30 7.33
CA VAL A 45 14.61 10.96 6.86
C VAL A 45 13.95 10.66 5.51
N VAL A 46 14.69 10.03 4.60
CA VAL A 46 14.15 9.46 3.36
C VAL A 46 14.24 7.95 3.48
N LEU A 47 13.08 7.30 3.53
CA LEU A 47 12.99 5.87 3.72
C LEU A 47 13.00 5.18 2.36
N THR A 48 13.76 4.11 2.25
CA THR A 48 13.84 3.28 1.03
C THR A 48 13.70 1.80 1.41
N LYS A 49 13.19 0.99 0.47
CA LYS A 49 13.07 -0.45 0.68
C LYS A 49 14.43 -1.11 0.95
N ASP A 50 15.47 -0.68 0.24
CA ASP A 50 16.83 -1.23 0.37
C ASP A 50 17.42 -1.07 1.78
N ASN A 51 16.91 -0.09 2.54
CA ASN A 51 17.33 0.18 3.91
C ASN A 51 16.35 -0.35 4.96
N ALA A 52 15.39 -1.21 4.59
CA ALA A 52 14.30 -1.68 5.46
C ALA A 52 14.76 -2.14 6.86
N ASP A 53 15.91 -2.81 6.95
CA ASP A 53 16.47 -3.34 8.20
C ASP A 53 17.46 -2.41 8.90
N LYS A 54 17.79 -1.27 8.30
CA LYS A 54 18.68 -0.26 8.87
C LYS A 54 17.92 0.67 9.80
N ASP A 55 18.64 1.25 10.75
CA ASP A 55 18.12 2.28 11.65
C ASP A 55 17.86 3.56 10.86
N ALA A 56 16.64 4.09 10.97
CA ALA A 56 16.25 5.32 10.29
C ALA A 56 16.41 6.54 11.20
N VAL A 57 15.86 6.46 12.41
CA VAL A 57 15.92 7.54 13.40
C VAL A 57 15.84 6.98 14.81
N THR A 58 16.57 7.60 15.73
CA THR A 58 16.50 7.30 17.16
C THR A 58 15.86 8.46 17.89
N LEU A 59 14.82 8.17 18.67
CA LEU A 59 14.23 9.09 19.63
C LEU A 59 14.81 8.81 21.01
N SER A 60 15.33 9.82 21.69
CA SER A 60 15.86 9.70 23.05
C SER A 60 15.24 10.73 23.99
N TRP A 61 15.13 10.36 25.26
CA TRP A 61 14.71 11.26 26.33
C TRP A 61 15.45 10.90 27.63
N PRO A 62 16.18 11.83 28.27
CA PRO A 62 16.77 11.55 29.57
C PRO A 62 15.66 11.29 30.59
N LYS A 63 15.95 10.47 31.60
CA LYS A 63 15.02 10.23 32.72
C LYS A 63 14.71 11.59 33.39
N PRO A 64 13.44 12.01 33.44
CA PRO A 64 13.07 13.23 34.15
C PRO A 64 13.39 13.12 35.65
N ASP A 65 13.77 14.25 36.25
CA ASP A 65 13.94 14.35 37.69
C ASP A 65 12.58 14.57 38.36
N TYR A 66 11.98 13.48 38.84
CA TYR A 66 10.70 13.49 39.53
C TYR A 66 10.76 14.02 40.97
N GLY A 67 11.93 14.46 41.45
CA GLY A 67 12.14 14.90 42.84
C GLY A 67 12.38 13.73 43.83
N PHE A 68 12.30 12.49 43.35
CA PHE A 68 12.61 11.28 44.09
C PHE A 68 12.91 10.11 43.12
N SER A 69 13.39 8.98 43.66
CA SER A 69 13.63 7.77 42.86
C SER A 69 12.32 7.07 42.48
N ALA A 70 11.72 7.53 41.39
CA ALA A 70 10.50 6.95 40.83
C ALA A 70 10.79 5.83 39.81
N ALA A 71 9.98 4.78 39.85
CA ALA A 71 9.77 3.89 38.71
C ALA A 71 8.85 4.60 37.72
N ALA A 72 9.31 4.76 36.47
CA ALA A 72 8.56 5.44 35.43
C ALA A 72 8.48 4.57 34.18
N SER A 73 7.33 4.62 33.50
CA SER A 73 7.14 4.02 32.17
C SER A 73 6.88 5.09 31.12
N TYR A 74 7.29 4.82 29.89
CA TYR A 74 7.22 5.77 28.79
C TYR A 74 6.39 5.23 27.62
N THR A 75 5.66 6.14 26.98
CA THR A 75 4.89 5.88 25.76
C THR A 75 5.18 6.97 24.74
N ILE A 76 5.60 6.59 23.55
CA ILE A 76 5.77 7.48 22.41
C ILE A 76 4.42 7.60 21.70
N LEU A 77 4.00 8.83 21.40
CA LEU A 77 2.82 9.14 20.62
C LEU A 77 3.26 9.81 19.32
N ILE A 78 2.77 9.31 18.19
CA ILE A 78 3.09 9.81 16.85
C ILE A 78 1.78 10.12 16.13
N ASP A 79 1.66 11.32 15.57
CA ASP A 79 0.50 11.76 14.80
C ASP A 79 0.97 12.52 13.54
N LYS A 80 0.08 12.79 12.60
CA LYS A 80 0.36 13.69 11.48
C LYS A 80 0.67 15.10 11.99
N LYS A 81 1.44 15.88 11.23
CA LYS A 81 1.72 17.28 11.59
C LYS A 81 0.42 18.05 11.85
N GLY A 82 0.36 18.74 12.99
CA GLY A 82 -0.82 19.50 13.42
C GLY A 82 -1.98 18.65 13.91
N GLY A 83 -1.79 17.35 14.09
CA GLY A 83 -2.74 16.45 14.73
C GLY A 83 -2.95 16.78 16.21
N THR A 84 -4.08 16.33 16.76
CA THR A 84 -4.46 16.57 18.16
C THR A 84 -4.04 15.43 19.09
N PHE A 85 -3.42 14.36 18.56
CA PHE A 85 -3.11 13.13 19.28
C PHE A 85 -4.34 12.48 19.94
N VAL A 86 -5.52 12.61 19.31
CA VAL A 86 -6.74 11.90 19.71
C VAL A 86 -6.69 10.42 19.28
N ALA A 87 -6.10 10.13 18.12
CA ALA A 87 -5.90 8.77 17.61
C ALA A 87 -4.46 8.53 17.13
N PRO A 88 -3.44 8.75 17.98
CA PRO A 88 -2.05 8.64 17.59
C PRO A 88 -1.62 7.18 17.49
N VAL A 89 -0.57 6.93 16.72
CA VAL A 89 0.20 5.69 16.86
C VAL A 89 0.92 5.74 18.21
N SER A 90 0.65 4.75 19.06
CA SER A 90 1.17 4.69 20.44
C SER A 90 2.12 3.51 20.61
N ILE A 91 3.33 3.77 21.13
CA ILE A 91 4.37 2.76 21.32
C ILE A 91 4.88 2.82 22.77
N THR A 92 4.57 1.79 23.56
CA THR A 92 5.04 1.69 24.95
C THR A 92 6.46 1.13 24.97
N THR A 93 7.38 1.84 25.61
CA THR A 93 8.80 1.45 25.72
C THR A 93 9.16 0.98 27.13
N ASN A 94 8.17 0.86 28.02
CA ASN A 94 8.36 0.55 29.43
C ASN A 94 9.38 1.51 30.05
N THR A 95 10.48 1.02 30.62
CA THR A 95 11.51 1.84 31.28
C THR A 95 12.59 2.35 30.32
N ALA A 96 12.58 1.96 29.04
CA ALA A 96 13.61 2.39 28.10
C ALA A 96 13.51 3.90 27.86
N LEU A 97 14.69 4.53 27.73
CA LEU A 97 14.88 5.98 27.53
C LEU A 97 15.22 6.35 26.09
N THR A 98 15.19 5.34 25.21
CA THR A 98 15.48 5.49 23.80
C THR A 98 14.64 4.49 23.00
N LYS A 99 14.30 4.89 21.78
CA LYS A 99 13.70 4.01 20.77
C LYS A 99 14.32 4.32 19.42
N THR A 100 15.02 3.33 18.88
CA THR A 100 15.46 3.34 17.49
C THR A 100 14.38 2.73 16.61
N PHE A 101 13.98 3.47 15.59
CA PHE A 101 13.05 3.01 14.56
C PHE A 101 13.84 2.48 13.39
N LYS A 102 13.56 1.23 13.00
CA LYS A 102 14.02 0.71 11.70
C LYS A 102 13.28 1.43 10.56
N THR A 103 13.90 1.50 9.39
CA THR A 103 13.28 2.08 8.18
C THR A 103 11.93 1.43 7.88
N SER A 104 11.82 0.10 7.95
CA SER A 104 10.55 -0.64 7.72
C SER A 104 9.48 -0.30 8.76
N GLU A 105 9.85 -0.26 10.03
CA GLU A 105 8.95 0.08 11.15
C GLU A 105 8.41 1.51 11.01
N LEU A 106 9.30 2.49 10.79
CA LEU A 106 8.89 3.87 10.60
C LEU A 106 8.03 4.02 9.35
N ASN A 107 8.41 3.37 8.24
CA ASN A 107 7.64 3.43 7.00
C ASN A 107 6.18 2.98 7.19
N ALA A 108 5.97 1.86 7.89
CA ALA A 108 4.62 1.36 8.18
C ALA A 108 3.79 2.36 9.01
N ILE A 109 4.42 3.04 9.97
CA ILE A 109 3.78 4.09 10.79
C ILE A 109 3.37 5.29 9.91
N LEU A 110 4.26 5.77 9.05
CA LEU A 110 3.99 6.92 8.18
C LEU A 110 2.84 6.64 7.19
N ILE A 111 2.85 5.45 6.58
CA ILE A 111 1.76 5.02 5.68
C ILE A 111 0.43 4.91 6.45
N LYS A 112 0.45 4.36 7.67
CA LYS A 112 -0.75 4.29 8.53
C LYS A 112 -1.30 5.67 8.89
N LEU A 113 -0.43 6.68 9.05
CA LEU A 113 -0.81 8.07 9.31
C LEU A 113 -1.27 8.82 8.05
N GLY A 114 -1.25 8.17 6.88
CA GLY A 114 -1.75 8.73 5.62
C GLY A 114 -0.75 9.58 4.85
N LEU A 115 0.55 9.48 5.15
CA LEU A 115 1.57 10.13 4.33
C LEU A 115 1.67 9.43 2.96
N VAL A 116 1.83 10.22 1.91
CA VAL A 116 1.95 9.73 0.54
C VAL A 116 3.38 9.23 0.29
N ALA A 117 3.52 8.00 -0.20
CA ALA A 117 4.81 7.43 -0.57
C ALA A 117 5.53 8.28 -1.63
N GLY A 118 6.86 8.37 -1.52
CA GLY A 118 7.71 9.17 -2.42
C GLY A 118 7.62 10.68 -2.21
N THR A 119 6.70 11.15 -1.37
CA THR A 119 6.52 12.58 -1.05
C THR A 119 6.92 12.86 0.40
N ALA A 120 7.71 13.91 0.62
CA ALA A 120 8.08 14.31 1.97
C ALA A 120 6.85 14.84 2.73
N GLY A 121 6.56 14.27 3.90
CA GLY A 121 5.52 14.74 4.82
C GLY A 121 6.07 14.93 6.23
N ASP A 122 5.36 15.69 7.05
CA ASP A 122 5.75 15.93 8.44
C ASP A 122 4.85 15.15 9.40
N ILE A 123 5.46 14.57 10.44
CA ILE A 123 4.76 13.97 11.59
C ILE A 123 5.17 14.69 12.87
N ASP A 124 4.28 14.65 13.86
CA ASP A 124 4.49 15.20 15.19
C ASP A 124 4.64 14.05 16.21
N ILE A 125 5.67 14.15 17.06
CA ILE A 125 6.07 13.12 18.02
C ILE A 125 6.11 13.75 19.41
N ARG A 126 5.59 13.04 20.43
CA ARG A 126 5.76 13.38 21.85
C ARG A 126 5.91 12.13 22.71
N VAL A 127 6.53 12.28 23.87
CA VAL A 127 6.70 11.20 24.86
C VAL A 127 5.87 11.53 26.10
N VAL A 128 5.12 10.54 26.56
CA VAL A 128 4.41 10.58 27.84
C VAL A 128 5.18 9.72 28.83
N SER A 129 5.66 10.32 29.92
CA SER A 129 6.16 9.58 31.08
C SER A 129 5.06 9.39 32.10
N ASN A 130 5.10 8.25 32.78
CA ASN A 130 4.10 7.85 33.75
C ASN A 130 4.77 7.38 35.03
N VAL A 131 4.45 8.01 36.15
CA VAL A 131 4.99 7.75 37.48
C VAL A 131 3.87 7.23 38.39
N GLY A 132 4.15 6.17 39.14
CA GLY A 132 3.19 5.51 40.02
C GLY A 132 2.66 4.19 39.47
N ASP A 133 1.81 3.52 40.25
CA ASP A 133 1.18 2.26 39.85
C ASP A 133 -0.07 2.47 38.99
N ASN A 134 -0.72 1.39 38.57
CA ASN A 134 -1.92 1.43 37.71
C ASN A 134 -3.14 2.09 38.39
N THR A 135 -3.09 2.35 39.70
CA THR A 135 -4.19 2.92 40.49
C THR A 135 -3.94 4.39 40.87
N SER A 136 -2.68 4.86 40.88
CA SER A 136 -2.27 6.23 41.22
C SER A 136 -1.20 6.75 40.25
N LYS A 137 -1.55 6.81 38.97
CA LYS A 137 -0.67 7.18 37.86
C LYS A 137 -0.68 8.69 37.61
N THR A 138 0.48 9.33 37.69
CA THR A 138 0.68 10.72 37.23
C THR A 138 1.43 10.72 35.90
N SER A 139 0.93 11.48 34.92
CA SER A 139 1.50 11.53 33.56
C SER A 139 2.08 12.90 33.25
N PHE A 140 3.29 12.92 32.70
CA PHE A 140 3.93 14.13 32.16
C PHE A 140 4.14 13.96 30.65
N THR A 141 3.76 14.96 29.87
CA THR A 141 3.84 14.92 28.41
C THR A 141 4.88 15.92 27.92
N SER A 142 5.83 15.46 27.11
CA SER A 142 6.83 16.32 26.50
C SER A 142 6.21 17.35 25.55
N PRO A 143 6.94 18.44 25.24
CA PRO A 143 6.67 19.20 24.02
C PRO A 143 6.67 18.30 22.78
N THR A 144 6.00 18.77 21.73
CA THR A 144 5.99 18.10 20.43
C THR A 144 7.25 18.44 19.64
N ILE A 145 7.87 17.42 19.05
CA ILE A 145 8.91 17.58 18.01
C ILE A 145 8.37 17.09 16.67
N SER A 146 8.82 17.70 15.58
CA SER A 146 8.44 17.26 14.22
C SER A 146 9.57 16.50 13.55
N LEU A 147 9.21 15.45 12.82
CA LEU A 147 10.11 14.72 11.92
C LEU A 147 9.56 14.87 10.50
N LYS A 148 10.41 15.36 9.58
CA LYS A 148 10.13 15.31 8.15
C LYS A 148 10.52 13.94 7.62
N ALA A 149 9.61 13.21 7.00
CA ALA A 149 9.87 11.87 6.51
C ALA A 149 9.28 11.65 5.12
N THR A 150 10.05 10.98 4.26
CA THR A 150 9.58 10.51 2.95
C THR A 150 9.40 9.00 3.04
N PRO A 151 8.16 8.47 3.16
CA PRO A 151 7.93 7.03 3.13
C PRO A 151 8.14 6.46 1.73
N TYR A 152 8.40 5.17 1.64
CA TYR A 152 8.36 4.41 0.40
C TYR A 152 7.11 3.53 0.35
N LEU A 153 6.65 3.25 -0.85
CA LEU A 153 5.61 2.27 -1.07
C LEU A 153 6.25 0.88 -0.99
N ASP A 154 5.71 0.01 -0.14
CA ASP A 154 6.11 -1.39 -0.07
C ASP A 154 5.66 -2.08 -1.37
N LYS A 155 6.47 -1.94 -2.42
CA LYS A 155 6.33 -2.73 -3.64
C LYS A 155 6.49 -4.20 -3.26
N LEU A 156 5.76 -5.08 -3.93
CA LEU A 156 6.08 -6.51 -3.86
C LEU A 156 7.57 -6.66 -4.20
N ASP A 157 8.30 -7.50 -3.46
CA ASP A 157 9.75 -7.62 -3.63
C ASP A 157 10.07 -8.22 -5.01
N LEU A 158 10.32 -7.30 -5.95
CA LEU A 158 10.71 -7.53 -7.34
C LEU A 158 12.19 -7.86 -7.50
N THR A 159 12.95 -8.06 -6.42
CA THR A 159 14.38 -8.41 -6.50
C THR A 159 14.63 -9.85 -6.93
N THR A 160 13.57 -10.64 -7.14
CA THR A 160 13.74 -11.95 -7.77
C THR A 160 14.22 -11.79 -9.21
N ILE A 161 15.19 -12.62 -9.57
CA ILE A 161 15.75 -12.70 -10.92
C ILE A 161 14.86 -13.52 -11.85
N TRP A 162 13.82 -14.19 -11.34
CA TRP A 162 12.99 -15.12 -12.11
C TRP A 162 11.84 -14.41 -12.82
N GLY A 163 11.51 -14.89 -14.01
CA GLY A 163 10.36 -14.43 -14.78
C GLY A 163 9.74 -15.53 -15.64
N VAL A 164 8.51 -15.26 -16.11
CA VAL A 164 7.72 -16.10 -17.01
C VAL A 164 7.84 -15.57 -18.44
N VAL A 165 8.14 -16.45 -19.39
CA VAL A 165 8.34 -16.12 -20.81
C VAL A 165 7.71 -17.19 -21.70
N GLY A 166 7.24 -16.83 -22.88
CA GLY A 166 6.81 -17.80 -23.89
C GLY A 166 5.70 -17.29 -24.80
N SER A 167 5.24 -18.13 -25.74
CA SER A 167 4.12 -17.79 -26.63
C SER A 167 2.80 -17.56 -25.88
N GLY A 168 2.64 -18.19 -24.71
CA GLY A 168 1.53 -17.94 -23.80
C GLY A 168 1.72 -16.69 -22.93
N ALA A 169 2.93 -16.12 -22.84
CA ALA A 169 3.16 -14.86 -22.13
C ALA A 169 2.90 -13.66 -23.06
N VAL A 170 2.38 -12.56 -22.51
CA VAL A 170 2.03 -11.36 -23.30
C VAL A 170 3.20 -10.74 -24.07
N ASN A 171 4.43 -10.98 -23.63
CA ASN A 171 5.66 -10.45 -24.22
C ASN A 171 6.35 -11.45 -25.18
N GLY A 172 5.82 -12.66 -25.37
CA GLY A 172 6.40 -13.67 -26.25
C GLY A 172 7.75 -14.22 -25.76
N TRP A 173 8.45 -14.96 -26.62
CA TRP A 173 9.78 -15.54 -26.34
C TRP A 173 10.93 -14.52 -26.28
N ASN A 174 10.76 -13.40 -26.98
CA ASN A 174 11.81 -12.40 -27.22
C ASN A 174 11.62 -11.11 -26.42
N GLY A 175 10.48 -10.94 -25.75
CA GLY A 175 10.22 -9.79 -24.90
C GLY A 175 10.77 -9.96 -23.48
N PRO A 176 10.63 -8.93 -22.64
CA PRO A 176 10.97 -9.02 -21.23
C PRO A 176 10.03 -10.00 -20.51
N ASP A 177 10.58 -10.72 -19.53
CA ASP A 177 9.82 -11.68 -18.75
C ASP A 177 8.75 -10.99 -17.88
N MET A 178 7.62 -11.68 -17.69
CA MET A 178 6.66 -11.31 -16.66
C MET A 178 7.24 -11.66 -15.29
N PRO A 179 7.35 -10.71 -14.34
CA PRO A 179 8.14 -10.91 -13.13
C PRO A 179 7.47 -11.87 -12.15
N PHE A 180 8.29 -12.65 -11.44
CA PHE A 180 7.91 -13.22 -10.15
C PHE A 180 8.11 -12.19 -9.03
N TYR A 181 7.65 -12.52 -7.83
CA TYR A 181 7.76 -11.74 -6.61
C TYR A 181 8.03 -12.66 -5.43
N LYS A 182 8.83 -12.21 -4.45
CA LYS A 182 9.02 -13.01 -3.23
C LYS A 182 7.77 -13.07 -2.37
N THR A 183 7.60 -14.18 -1.67
CA THR A 183 6.58 -14.35 -0.63
C THR A 183 7.22 -14.27 0.77
N ASP A 184 6.40 -14.40 1.81
CA ASP A 184 6.84 -14.56 3.20
C ASP A 184 7.39 -15.96 3.50
N LYS A 185 7.17 -16.94 2.61
CA LYS A 185 7.74 -18.27 2.71
C LYS A 185 9.09 -18.34 1.99
N THR A 186 10.05 -18.99 2.65
CA THR A 186 11.37 -19.27 2.08
C THR A 186 11.24 -20.05 0.78
N ASP A 187 12.06 -19.67 -0.21
CA ASP A 187 12.14 -20.28 -1.55
C ASP A 187 10.86 -20.23 -2.41
N GLU A 188 9.74 -19.70 -1.91
CA GLU A 188 8.50 -19.56 -2.67
C GLU A 188 8.39 -18.17 -3.28
N ILE A 189 8.29 -18.12 -4.60
CA ILE A 189 8.03 -16.91 -5.37
C ILE A 189 6.73 -17.07 -6.18
N VAL A 190 6.01 -15.97 -6.40
CA VAL A 190 4.71 -15.96 -7.08
C VAL A 190 4.71 -15.02 -8.26
N ALA A 191 3.95 -15.31 -9.31
CA ALA A 191 3.66 -14.38 -10.40
C ALA A 191 2.15 -14.31 -10.61
N TYR A 192 1.61 -13.10 -10.72
CA TYR A 192 0.20 -12.87 -11.10
C TYR A 192 0.19 -12.42 -12.55
N VAL A 193 -0.23 -13.31 -13.45
CA VAL A 193 -0.04 -13.13 -14.90
C VAL A 193 -1.34 -13.35 -15.66
N THR A 194 -1.56 -12.53 -16.69
CA THR A 194 -2.51 -12.85 -17.75
C THR A 194 -1.75 -13.55 -18.86
N LEU A 195 -2.21 -14.75 -19.22
CA LEU A 195 -1.64 -15.60 -20.25
C LEU A 195 -2.57 -15.69 -21.46
N LEU A 196 -1.99 -16.05 -22.60
CA LEU A 196 -2.64 -16.45 -23.85
C LEU A 196 -2.59 -17.98 -23.99
N ASP A 197 -3.32 -18.53 -24.94
CA ASP A 197 -3.13 -19.93 -25.35
C ASP A 197 -1.72 -20.10 -25.92
N GLY A 198 -0.95 -21.05 -25.38
CA GLY A 198 0.41 -21.28 -25.84
C GLY A 198 1.27 -22.01 -24.82
N GLU A 199 2.54 -21.62 -24.78
CA GLU A 199 3.57 -22.27 -23.98
C GLU A 199 4.38 -21.24 -23.21
N ILE A 200 4.86 -21.62 -22.02
CA ILE A 200 5.73 -20.79 -21.17
C ILE A 200 6.93 -21.57 -20.63
N LYS A 201 7.92 -20.84 -20.13
CA LYS A 201 9.03 -21.29 -19.29
C LYS A 201 9.29 -20.31 -18.17
N PHE A 202 10.05 -20.74 -17.17
CA PHE A 202 10.62 -19.85 -16.17
C PHE A 202 12.11 -19.67 -16.44
N ARG A 203 12.59 -18.43 -16.49
CA ARG A 203 14.03 -18.18 -16.69
C ARG A 203 14.53 -17.08 -15.77
N SER A 204 15.84 -17.08 -15.53
CA SER A 204 16.48 -16.09 -14.67
C SER A 204 17.08 -14.95 -15.49
N ASN A 205 17.13 -13.77 -14.89
CA ASN A 205 17.81 -12.58 -15.40
C ASN A 205 17.39 -12.15 -16.82
N ASN A 206 16.18 -12.52 -17.24
CA ASN A 206 15.71 -12.32 -18.62
C ASN A 206 16.65 -12.96 -19.67
N LYS A 207 17.28 -14.08 -19.33
CA LYS A 207 18.29 -14.79 -20.13
C LYS A 207 18.04 -16.29 -20.15
N TRP A 208 18.52 -16.94 -21.20
CA TRP A 208 18.36 -18.38 -21.38
C TRP A 208 19.37 -19.24 -20.61
N ASP A 209 20.39 -18.63 -20.00
CA ASP A 209 21.48 -19.31 -19.28
C ASP A 209 20.97 -20.28 -18.21
N VAL A 210 19.98 -19.83 -17.43
CA VAL A 210 19.27 -20.67 -16.45
C VAL A 210 17.78 -20.54 -16.71
N ASN A 211 17.20 -21.62 -17.21
CA ASN A 211 15.77 -21.71 -17.49
C ASN A 211 15.25 -23.11 -17.12
N TYR A 212 13.97 -23.15 -16.81
CA TYR A 212 13.26 -24.32 -16.35
C TYR A 212 12.01 -24.56 -17.20
N GLY A 213 11.77 -25.85 -17.46
CA GLY A 213 10.60 -26.40 -18.13
C GLY A 213 10.08 -27.62 -17.37
N ASP A 214 9.09 -28.33 -17.92
CA ASP A 214 8.48 -29.51 -17.29
C ASP A 214 8.37 -30.66 -18.29
N ASP A 215 9.31 -31.61 -18.21
CA ASP A 215 9.40 -32.83 -19.03
C ASP A 215 8.37 -33.90 -18.57
N GLY A 216 7.10 -33.53 -18.50
CA GLY A 216 6.06 -34.47 -18.06
C GLY A 216 4.72 -33.85 -17.70
N ALA A 217 4.63 -32.53 -17.65
CA ALA A 217 3.48 -31.78 -17.12
C ALA A 217 3.10 -32.27 -15.71
N ASN A 218 4.09 -32.61 -14.88
CA ASN A 218 3.90 -33.20 -13.56
C ASN A 218 4.08 -32.18 -12.41
N GLY A 219 4.42 -30.93 -12.73
CA GLY A 219 4.64 -29.86 -11.74
C GLY A 219 6.06 -29.81 -11.17
N THR A 220 6.98 -30.66 -11.63
CA THR A 220 8.42 -30.58 -11.34
C THR A 220 9.13 -29.87 -12.49
N LEU A 221 10.19 -29.13 -12.16
CA LEU A 221 10.93 -28.32 -13.11
C LEU A 221 12.31 -28.92 -13.37
N GLU A 222 12.61 -29.15 -14.65
CA GLU A 222 13.91 -29.60 -15.12
C GLU A 222 14.66 -28.46 -15.79
N ALA A 223 15.97 -28.38 -15.52
CA ALA A 223 16.83 -27.37 -16.14
C ALA A 223 16.83 -27.59 -17.67
N GLY A 224 16.32 -26.61 -18.42
CA GLY A 224 16.14 -26.72 -19.86
C GLY A 224 15.09 -27.73 -20.32
N GLY A 225 14.20 -28.21 -19.44
CA GLY A 225 13.13 -29.17 -19.77
C GLY A 225 12.11 -28.64 -20.78
N ALA A 226 11.05 -29.36 -21.10
CA ALA A 226 10.06 -29.01 -22.12
C ALA A 226 9.27 -27.74 -21.77
N ASN A 227 8.63 -27.10 -22.76
CA ASN A 227 7.80 -25.94 -22.48
C ASN A 227 6.50 -26.34 -21.76
N ILE A 228 6.05 -25.50 -20.84
CA ILE A 228 4.83 -25.69 -20.07
C ILE A 228 3.65 -25.16 -20.87
N LYS A 229 2.68 -26.00 -21.20
CA LYS A 229 1.46 -25.59 -21.93
C LYS A 229 0.50 -24.83 -21.02
N VAL A 230 -0.05 -23.74 -21.52
CA VAL A 230 -1.01 -22.89 -20.81
C VAL A 230 -2.15 -22.47 -21.72
N THR A 231 -3.29 -22.17 -21.11
CA THR A 231 -4.47 -21.62 -21.79
C THR A 231 -4.70 -20.17 -21.38
N ALA A 232 -5.38 -19.41 -22.22
CA ALA A 232 -5.69 -18.01 -21.97
C ALA A 232 -6.44 -17.82 -20.63
N GLY A 233 -6.06 -16.81 -19.87
CA GLY A 233 -6.66 -16.49 -18.58
C GLY A 233 -5.71 -15.77 -17.62
N THR A 234 -6.21 -15.38 -16.46
CA THR A 234 -5.40 -14.79 -15.37
C THR A 234 -5.11 -15.84 -14.32
N TYR A 235 -3.84 -15.98 -13.97
CA TYR A 235 -3.33 -17.03 -13.10
C TYR A 235 -2.43 -16.48 -12.01
N LYS A 236 -2.37 -17.23 -10.91
CA LYS A 236 -1.27 -17.17 -9.95
C LYS A 236 -0.39 -18.37 -10.22
N ILE A 237 0.87 -18.11 -10.54
CA ILE A 237 1.92 -19.11 -10.65
C ILE A 237 2.70 -19.06 -9.36
N THR A 238 2.86 -20.20 -8.70
CA THR A 238 3.73 -20.35 -7.52
C THR A 238 4.91 -21.22 -7.93
N PHE A 239 6.14 -20.77 -7.70
CA PHE A 239 7.38 -21.48 -8.01
C PHE A 239 8.21 -21.58 -6.72
N ASN A 240 8.54 -22.81 -6.32
CA ASN A 240 9.50 -23.06 -5.26
C ASN A 240 10.91 -23.26 -5.86
N THR A 241 11.83 -22.35 -5.56
CA THR A 241 13.19 -22.33 -6.13
C THR A 241 14.12 -23.39 -5.57
N ALA A 242 13.80 -23.98 -4.41
CA ALA A 242 14.61 -25.02 -3.78
C ALA A 242 14.18 -26.43 -4.22
N SER A 243 12.88 -26.73 -4.20
CA SER A 243 12.34 -28.02 -4.64
C SER A 243 12.15 -28.11 -6.16
N LEU A 244 12.27 -26.98 -6.87
CA LEU A 244 12.01 -26.88 -8.31
C LEU A 244 10.62 -27.42 -8.68
N THR A 245 9.61 -26.97 -7.96
CA THR A 245 8.20 -27.33 -8.22
C THR A 245 7.38 -26.09 -8.48
N TYR A 246 6.30 -26.23 -9.25
CA TYR A 246 5.39 -25.12 -9.52
C TYR A 246 3.92 -25.54 -9.54
N THR A 247 3.05 -24.55 -9.36
CA THR A 247 1.61 -24.68 -9.55
C THR A 247 1.09 -23.49 -10.35
N ILE A 248 0.12 -23.74 -11.25
CA ILE A 248 -0.60 -22.70 -11.98
C ILE A 248 -2.07 -22.82 -11.61
N GLU A 249 -2.61 -21.82 -10.92
CA GLU A 249 -4.02 -21.78 -10.53
C GLU A 249 -4.72 -20.56 -11.13
N LYS A 250 -5.98 -20.73 -11.57
CA LYS A 250 -6.80 -19.58 -11.99
C LYS A 250 -6.91 -18.60 -10.83
N TYR A 251 -6.59 -17.35 -11.11
CA TYR A 251 -6.55 -16.30 -10.12
C TYR A 251 -6.94 -14.98 -10.76
N SER A 252 -8.25 -14.73 -10.83
CA SER A 252 -8.82 -13.46 -11.23
C SER A 252 -9.67 -12.88 -10.11
N TRP A 253 -9.76 -11.56 -10.10
CA TRP A 253 -10.74 -10.84 -9.31
C TRP A 253 -11.55 -9.98 -10.26
N GLY A 254 -12.85 -9.82 -9.98
CA GLY A 254 -13.71 -8.99 -10.80
C GLY A 254 -14.83 -8.33 -10.01
N LEU A 255 -15.35 -7.23 -10.57
CA LEU A 255 -16.55 -6.56 -10.08
C LEU A 255 -17.79 -7.22 -10.69
N VAL A 256 -18.76 -7.53 -9.83
CA VAL A 256 -20.06 -8.10 -10.18
C VAL A 256 -21.15 -7.31 -9.46
N GLY A 257 -22.33 -7.13 -10.05
CA GLY A 257 -23.45 -6.49 -9.38
C GLY A 257 -24.38 -5.74 -10.32
N SER A 258 -25.52 -5.27 -9.83
CA SER A 258 -26.54 -4.58 -10.65
C SER A 258 -26.02 -3.34 -11.38
N ALA A 259 -24.93 -2.74 -10.89
CA ALA A 259 -24.27 -1.60 -11.51
C ALA A 259 -23.32 -1.98 -12.67
N THR A 260 -22.89 -3.24 -12.79
CA THR A 260 -21.95 -3.70 -13.82
C THR A 260 -22.67 -4.11 -15.10
N PRO A 261 -21.97 -4.21 -16.26
CA PRO A 261 -22.60 -4.58 -17.53
C PRO A 261 -23.32 -5.94 -17.52
N SER A 262 -22.77 -6.92 -16.78
CA SER A 262 -23.30 -8.29 -16.70
C SER A 262 -24.24 -8.51 -15.52
N GLY A 263 -24.50 -7.48 -14.70
CA GLY A 263 -25.29 -7.62 -13.49
C GLY A 263 -24.64 -8.57 -12.48
N TRP A 264 -25.44 -9.43 -11.85
CA TRP A 264 -24.98 -10.47 -10.93
C TRP A 264 -24.41 -11.73 -11.63
N ASN A 265 -24.25 -11.70 -12.96
CA ASN A 265 -23.75 -12.81 -13.76
C ASN A 265 -22.33 -12.53 -14.28
N ALA A 266 -21.65 -13.60 -14.73
CA ALA A 266 -20.40 -13.50 -15.48
C ALA A 266 -20.66 -13.01 -16.94
N PRO A 267 -19.63 -12.46 -17.62
CA PRO A 267 -18.30 -12.19 -17.12
C PRO A 267 -18.28 -10.99 -16.16
N ASP A 268 -17.39 -11.04 -15.17
CA ASP A 268 -17.17 -9.93 -14.25
C ASP A 268 -16.40 -8.80 -14.95
N VAL A 269 -16.49 -7.57 -14.43
CA VAL A 269 -15.57 -6.52 -14.85
C VAL A 269 -14.19 -6.84 -14.26
N PRO A 270 -13.16 -7.14 -15.08
CA PRO A 270 -11.90 -7.67 -14.57
C PRO A 270 -11.14 -6.61 -13.78
N LEU A 271 -10.55 -7.03 -12.67
CA LEU A 271 -9.54 -6.26 -11.95
C LEU A 271 -8.15 -6.67 -12.46
N THR A 272 -7.30 -5.68 -12.67
CA THR A 272 -5.89 -5.83 -13.01
C THR A 272 -5.04 -5.71 -11.76
N TYR A 273 -4.14 -6.66 -11.53
CA TYR A 273 -3.19 -6.57 -10.43
C TYR A 273 -2.13 -5.49 -10.69
N ASP A 274 -1.91 -4.64 -9.71
CA ASP A 274 -0.82 -3.67 -9.65
C ASP A 274 0.20 -4.10 -8.58
N PRO A 275 1.34 -4.67 -8.99
CA PRO A 275 2.39 -5.12 -8.08
C PRO A 275 3.18 -3.99 -7.44
N THR A 276 3.07 -2.75 -7.94
CA THR A 276 3.74 -1.60 -7.32
C THR A 276 3.08 -1.23 -6.01
N THR A 277 1.76 -1.44 -5.91
CA THR A 277 0.95 -1.14 -4.72
C THR A 277 0.45 -2.38 -3.99
N ASP A 278 0.64 -3.58 -4.54
CA ASP A 278 0.04 -4.84 -4.05
C ASP A 278 -1.49 -4.74 -3.96
N THR A 279 -2.11 -4.18 -5.01
CA THR A 279 -3.57 -3.98 -5.09
C THR A 279 -4.15 -4.46 -6.40
N TRP A 280 -5.47 -4.64 -6.43
CA TRP A 280 -6.24 -4.98 -7.61
C TRP A 280 -7.06 -3.78 -8.04
N LYS A 281 -6.96 -3.39 -9.32
CA LYS A 281 -7.52 -2.13 -9.82
C LYS A 281 -8.38 -2.33 -11.05
N ALA A 282 -9.45 -1.55 -11.18
CA ALA A 282 -10.29 -1.50 -12.37
C ALA A 282 -10.66 -0.05 -12.69
N THR A 283 -10.85 0.22 -13.98
CA THR A 283 -11.59 1.39 -14.44
C THR A 283 -12.87 0.90 -15.08
N ALA A 284 -14.01 1.41 -14.62
CA ALA A 284 -15.31 0.94 -15.07
C ALA A 284 -16.33 2.06 -15.14
N PHE A 285 -17.17 2.04 -16.17
CA PHE A 285 -18.45 2.71 -16.12
C PHE A 285 -19.42 1.83 -15.34
N LEU A 286 -20.02 2.39 -14.28
CA LEU A 286 -21.00 1.74 -13.44
C LEU A 286 -22.32 2.50 -13.56
N LYS A 287 -23.44 1.78 -13.61
CA LYS A 287 -24.78 2.37 -13.44
C LYS A 287 -25.06 2.61 -11.96
N ALA A 288 -26.11 3.38 -11.66
CA ALA A 288 -26.62 3.43 -10.29
C ALA A 288 -27.07 2.03 -9.85
N GLY A 289 -26.57 1.56 -8.71
CA GLY A 289 -26.83 0.21 -8.23
C GLY A 289 -25.81 -0.26 -7.21
N GLU A 290 -25.49 -1.54 -7.27
CA GLU A 290 -24.65 -2.22 -6.29
C GLU A 290 -23.55 -3.04 -6.98
N ILE A 291 -22.42 -3.20 -6.29
CA ILE A 291 -21.31 -4.06 -6.69
C ILE A 291 -20.80 -4.93 -5.52
N LYS A 292 -20.16 -6.03 -5.86
CA LYS A 292 -19.26 -6.84 -5.04
C LYS A 292 -18.00 -7.15 -5.83
N VAL A 293 -16.99 -7.63 -5.13
CA VAL A 293 -15.76 -8.17 -5.72
C VAL A 293 -15.73 -9.67 -5.48
N ARG A 294 -15.49 -10.49 -6.50
CA ARG A 294 -15.39 -11.94 -6.31
C ARG A 294 -14.21 -12.56 -7.04
N LYS A 295 -13.72 -13.68 -6.49
CA LYS A 295 -12.60 -14.43 -7.04
C LYS A 295 -13.09 -15.37 -8.12
N ASN A 296 -12.38 -15.45 -9.24
CA ASN A 296 -12.58 -16.47 -10.28
C ASN A 296 -14.02 -16.55 -10.82
N GLU A 297 -14.74 -15.42 -10.86
CA GLU A 297 -16.17 -15.35 -11.23
C GLU A 297 -17.08 -16.27 -10.40
N ASP A 298 -16.61 -16.67 -9.21
CA ASP A 298 -17.25 -17.65 -8.33
C ASP A 298 -17.66 -17.00 -7.00
N TRP A 299 -18.75 -17.49 -6.41
CA TRP A 299 -19.29 -16.93 -5.17
C TRP A 299 -18.57 -17.41 -3.90
N GLY A 300 -17.74 -18.45 -3.98
CA GLY A 300 -17.04 -19.04 -2.83
C GLY A 300 -16.17 -18.05 -2.07
N VAL A 301 -15.48 -17.13 -2.78
CA VAL A 301 -14.75 -16.03 -2.15
C VAL A 301 -15.19 -14.71 -2.77
N ASN A 302 -16.01 -13.97 -2.05
CA ASN A 302 -16.49 -12.65 -2.45
C ASN A 302 -16.42 -11.66 -1.29
N TYR A 303 -16.26 -10.39 -1.63
CA TYR A 303 -16.21 -9.29 -0.69
C TYR A 303 -17.24 -8.24 -1.05
N GLY A 304 -17.89 -7.74 -0.02
CA GLY A 304 -18.62 -6.50 -0.04
C GLY A 304 -18.06 -5.57 1.02
N GLY A 305 -18.85 -4.62 1.49
CA GLY A 305 -18.55 -3.83 2.66
C GLY A 305 -19.05 -2.39 2.57
N THR A 306 -18.61 -1.58 3.53
CA THR A 306 -19.04 -0.18 3.66
C THR A 306 -17.87 0.69 4.11
N ALA A 307 -17.98 1.99 3.85
CA ALA A 307 -16.98 3.00 4.24
C ALA A 307 -15.52 2.60 3.88
N GLY A 308 -15.34 2.06 2.68
CA GLY A 308 -14.03 1.65 2.14
C GLY A 308 -13.39 0.44 2.83
N THR A 309 -14.13 -0.33 3.62
CA THR A 309 -13.64 -1.54 4.28
C THR A 309 -14.22 -2.79 3.63
N LEU A 310 -13.36 -3.74 3.26
CA LEU A 310 -13.77 -5.02 2.70
C LEU A 310 -14.15 -6.01 3.81
N VAL A 311 -15.25 -6.72 3.60
CA VAL A 311 -15.73 -7.78 4.48
C VAL A 311 -16.04 -9.01 3.66
N LEU A 312 -15.47 -10.16 4.05
CA LEU A 312 -15.72 -11.45 3.39
C LEU A 312 -17.22 -11.77 3.49
N GLY A 313 -17.87 -11.97 2.34
CA GLY A 313 -19.31 -12.18 2.26
C GLY A 313 -20.17 -10.99 2.70
N GLY A 314 -19.57 -9.82 2.96
CA GLY A 314 -20.27 -8.65 3.48
C GLY A 314 -21.29 -8.04 2.52
N ASP A 315 -22.00 -7.01 3.00
CA ASP A 315 -23.05 -6.31 2.27
C ASP A 315 -22.58 -5.72 0.93
N ASN A 316 -23.50 -5.55 -0.01
CA ASN A 316 -23.18 -4.98 -1.31
C ASN A 316 -22.71 -3.52 -1.19
N ILE A 317 -21.80 -3.10 -2.08
CA ILE A 317 -21.27 -1.74 -2.13
C ILE A 317 -22.16 -0.93 -3.07
N ALA A 318 -22.87 0.07 -2.55
CA ALA A 318 -23.68 0.96 -3.37
C ALA A 318 -22.83 1.95 -4.18
N VAL A 319 -23.21 2.18 -5.43
CA VAL A 319 -22.54 3.11 -6.36
C VAL A 319 -23.56 3.94 -7.14
N THR A 320 -23.20 5.16 -7.50
CA THR A 320 -23.96 6.01 -8.42
C THR A 320 -23.51 5.80 -9.86
N GLU A 321 -24.30 6.26 -10.83
CA GLU A 321 -23.89 6.21 -12.23
C GLU A 321 -22.63 7.08 -12.47
N GLY A 322 -21.63 6.52 -13.16
CA GLY A 322 -20.40 7.25 -13.47
C GLY A 322 -19.23 6.37 -13.89
N ASN A 323 -18.13 7.02 -14.28
CA ASN A 323 -16.85 6.34 -14.47
C ASN A 323 -16.06 6.36 -13.17
N TYR A 324 -15.48 5.22 -12.79
CA TYR A 324 -14.74 5.07 -11.55
C TYR A 324 -13.37 4.44 -11.78
N ASN A 325 -12.41 4.86 -10.97
CA ASN A 325 -11.23 4.07 -10.62
C ASN A 325 -11.52 3.33 -9.32
N ILE A 326 -11.46 2.00 -9.37
CA ILE A 326 -11.69 1.11 -8.23
C ILE A 326 -10.34 0.51 -7.82
N THR A 327 -10.03 0.53 -6.52
CA THR A 327 -8.85 -0.13 -5.96
C THR A 327 -9.27 -1.06 -4.82
N ILE A 328 -8.78 -2.30 -4.83
CA ILE A 328 -9.03 -3.34 -3.84
C ILE A 328 -7.69 -3.74 -3.21
N ASP A 329 -7.56 -3.57 -1.90
CA ASP A 329 -6.39 -3.93 -1.11
C ASP A 329 -6.78 -5.06 -0.15
N PHE A 330 -6.50 -6.30 -0.53
CA PHE A 330 -6.78 -7.48 0.30
C PHE A 330 -5.84 -7.61 1.50
N LYS A 331 -4.67 -6.97 1.48
CA LYS A 331 -3.71 -7.01 2.59
C LYS A 331 -4.19 -6.12 3.74
N LYS A 332 -4.78 -4.97 3.42
CA LYS A 332 -5.36 -4.02 4.38
C LYS A 332 -6.86 -4.21 4.59
N MET A 333 -7.51 -5.07 3.80
CA MET A 333 -8.96 -5.23 3.77
C MET A 333 -9.69 -3.90 3.49
N LYS A 334 -9.23 -3.18 2.47
CA LYS A 334 -9.76 -1.85 2.08
C LYS A 334 -10.14 -1.80 0.61
N PHE A 335 -11.08 -0.93 0.27
CA PHE A 335 -11.41 -0.59 -1.10
C PHE A 335 -11.63 0.91 -1.28
N THR A 336 -11.43 1.41 -2.50
CA THR A 336 -11.84 2.74 -2.94
C THR A 336 -12.65 2.65 -4.22
N VAL A 337 -13.65 3.53 -4.36
CA VAL A 337 -14.45 3.71 -5.58
C VAL A 337 -14.47 5.22 -5.86
N GLU A 338 -13.55 5.67 -6.69
CA GLU A 338 -13.28 7.09 -6.91
C GLU A 338 -13.77 7.50 -8.29
N ALA A 339 -14.68 8.49 -8.35
CA ALA A 339 -15.16 9.01 -9.61
C ALA A 339 -14.00 9.57 -10.43
N THR A 340 -13.97 9.25 -11.72
CA THR A 340 -12.92 9.65 -12.63
C THR A 340 -13.48 10.13 -13.95
N LYS A 341 -12.66 10.88 -14.68
CA LYS A 341 -12.93 11.32 -16.05
C LYS A 341 -11.93 10.60 -16.95
N PRO A 342 -12.37 9.63 -17.76
CA PRO A 342 -11.46 8.82 -18.54
C PRO A 342 -11.06 9.53 -19.84
N TRP A 343 -9.83 9.27 -20.29
CA TRP A 343 -9.48 9.44 -21.70
C TRP A 343 -10.21 8.38 -22.53
N GLY A 344 -10.50 8.70 -23.79
CA GLY A 344 -11.08 7.75 -24.71
C GLY A 344 -10.66 7.99 -26.16
N VAL A 345 -10.82 6.94 -26.98
CA VAL A 345 -10.66 7.00 -28.44
C VAL A 345 -12.04 7.07 -29.11
N VAL A 346 -12.15 7.98 -30.08
CA VAL A 346 -13.36 8.29 -30.85
C VAL A 346 -12.99 8.45 -32.32
N GLY A 347 -13.93 8.25 -33.25
CA GLY A 347 -13.65 8.37 -34.68
C GLY A 347 -14.54 7.49 -35.54
N ASP A 348 -14.56 7.69 -36.86
CA ASP A 348 -15.28 6.80 -37.79
C ASP A 348 -14.63 5.41 -37.88
N ALA A 349 -13.35 5.30 -37.55
CA ALA A 349 -12.68 4.02 -37.33
C ALA A 349 -12.94 3.41 -35.95
N ALA A 350 -13.41 4.18 -34.96
CA ALA A 350 -13.69 3.68 -33.62
C ALA A 350 -15.09 3.01 -33.57
N PRO A 351 -15.31 2.02 -32.67
CA PRO A 351 -16.56 1.27 -32.59
C PRO A 351 -17.85 2.10 -32.50
N ASN A 352 -17.78 3.28 -31.88
CA ASN A 352 -18.94 4.11 -31.57
C ASN A 352 -19.01 5.40 -32.43
N GLY A 353 -18.18 5.53 -33.46
CA GLY A 353 -18.17 6.69 -34.34
C GLY A 353 -17.73 7.99 -33.65
N TRP A 354 -18.01 9.14 -34.28
CA TRP A 354 -17.73 10.47 -33.72
C TRP A 354 -18.69 10.92 -32.61
N ASN A 355 -19.86 10.28 -32.51
CA ASN A 355 -20.97 10.72 -31.66
C ASN A 355 -21.19 9.84 -30.43
N GLY A 356 -20.63 8.63 -30.39
CA GLY A 356 -20.86 7.73 -29.28
C GLY A 356 -19.97 8.02 -28.07
N PRO A 357 -20.22 7.35 -26.94
CA PRO A 357 -19.23 7.34 -25.87
C PRO A 357 -17.94 6.73 -26.40
N ASP A 358 -16.82 7.30 -25.98
CA ASP A 358 -15.50 6.86 -26.42
C ASP A 358 -15.21 5.44 -25.94
N VAL A 359 -14.35 4.73 -26.65
CA VAL A 359 -13.72 3.54 -26.07
C VAL A 359 -12.71 4.02 -25.03
N LYS A 360 -12.92 3.64 -23.77
CA LYS A 360 -12.19 4.19 -22.63
C LYS A 360 -10.82 3.56 -22.48
N PHE A 361 -9.84 4.41 -22.22
CA PHE A 361 -8.56 3.95 -21.70
C PHE A 361 -8.70 3.61 -20.21
N ARG A 362 -7.95 2.60 -19.76
CA ARG A 362 -7.57 2.50 -18.34
C ARG A 362 -6.24 3.25 -18.13
N PRO A 363 -5.96 3.78 -16.94
CA PRO A 363 -4.61 4.21 -16.62
C PRO A 363 -3.66 3.01 -16.64
N ASP A 364 -2.43 3.28 -17.06
CA ASP A 364 -1.30 2.44 -16.71
C ASP A 364 -1.06 2.57 -15.21
N PHE A 365 -1.15 1.46 -14.49
CA PHE A 365 -0.96 1.47 -13.04
C PHE A 365 0.53 1.52 -12.65
N TYR A 366 1.44 1.35 -13.62
CA TYR A 366 2.87 1.40 -13.42
C TYR A 366 3.48 2.78 -13.69
N THR A 367 2.87 3.54 -14.61
CA THR A 367 3.41 4.81 -15.11
C THR A 367 2.34 5.89 -15.05
N GLU A 368 2.62 6.95 -14.27
CA GLU A 368 1.71 8.07 -14.12
C GLU A 368 1.47 8.78 -15.48
N ASN A 369 0.22 9.17 -15.73
CA ASN A 369 -0.22 9.83 -16.95
C ASN A 369 0.01 9.02 -18.25
N VAL A 370 0.20 7.71 -18.14
CA VAL A 370 0.12 6.79 -19.27
C VAL A 370 -1.21 6.07 -19.20
N PHE A 371 -1.85 5.86 -20.35
CA PHE A 371 -3.16 5.26 -20.47
C PHE A 371 -3.14 4.20 -21.57
N VAL A 372 -3.82 3.07 -21.33
CA VAL A 372 -3.75 1.90 -22.21
C VAL A 372 -5.15 1.42 -22.57
N ILE A 373 -5.32 1.09 -23.85
CA ILE A 373 -6.35 0.18 -24.35
C ILE A 373 -5.62 -1.07 -24.83
N ASP A 374 -5.79 -2.18 -24.11
CA ASP A 374 -5.05 -3.41 -24.38
C ASP A 374 -5.46 -4.06 -25.71
N ASN A 375 -6.74 -3.92 -26.09
CA ASN A 375 -7.27 -4.40 -27.37
C ASN A 375 -8.54 -3.63 -27.78
N VAL A 376 -8.50 -2.98 -28.94
CA VAL A 376 -9.68 -2.38 -29.60
C VAL A 376 -9.68 -2.70 -31.08
N LYS A 377 -10.84 -3.11 -31.58
CA LYS A 377 -11.06 -3.29 -33.01
C LYS A 377 -11.34 -1.93 -33.65
N LEU A 378 -10.45 -1.49 -34.53
CA LEU A 378 -10.63 -0.30 -35.35
C LEU A 378 -10.95 -0.68 -36.79
N GLY A 379 -11.75 0.15 -37.46
CA GLY A 379 -11.94 0.14 -38.90
C GLY A 379 -10.82 0.88 -39.64
N THR A 380 -10.95 1.00 -40.96
CA THR A 380 -10.15 1.96 -41.73
C THR A 380 -10.84 3.32 -41.67
N GLY A 381 -10.11 4.35 -41.29
CA GLY A 381 -10.66 5.70 -41.12
C GLY A 381 -9.76 6.54 -40.23
N GLU A 382 -10.37 7.38 -39.42
CA GLU A 382 -9.73 8.36 -38.55
C GLU A 382 -10.16 8.19 -37.09
N ILE A 383 -9.26 8.55 -36.18
CA ILE A 383 -9.52 8.59 -34.73
C ILE A 383 -8.99 9.89 -34.11
N LYS A 384 -9.49 10.19 -32.90
CA LYS A 384 -8.94 11.16 -31.96
C LYS A 384 -8.96 10.61 -30.54
N PHE A 385 -8.16 11.24 -29.68
CA PHE A 385 -8.23 11.03 -28.24
C PHE A 385 -8.91 12.22 -27.60
N ARG A 386 -9.92 12.01 -26.76
CA ARG A 386 -10.55 13.11 -26.03
C ARG A 386 -10.80 12.74 -24.58
N TYR A 387 -10.78 13.77 -23.74
CA TYR A 387 -10.95 13.63 -22.31
C TYR A 387 -12.44 13.72 -21.96
N ASN A 388 -12.93 12.75 -21.17
CA ASN A 388 -14.27 12.76 -20.60
C ASN A 388 -15.41 12.83 -21.63
N ASP A 389 -15.30 12.12 -22.76
CA ASP A 389 -16.28 12.18 -23.87
C ASP A 389 -16.54 13.59 -24.42
N ALA A 390 -15.62 14.53 -24.17
CA ALA A 390 -15.82 15.94 -24.45
C ALA A 390 -14.72 16.51 -25.33
N TRP A 391 -15.10 17.39 -26.24
CA TRP A 391 -14.18 18.03 -27.17
C TRP A 391 -13.31 19.13 -26.52
N ALA A 392 -13.61 19.53 -25.28
CA ALA A 392 -12.89 20.60 -24.59
C ALA A 392 -11.38 20.34 -24.47
N LEU A 393 -10.99 19.09 -24.26
CA LEU A 393 -9.60 18.66 -24.28
C LEU A 393 -9.49 17.41 -25.15
N ASN A 394 -8.86 17.55 -26.31
CA ASN A 394 -8.65 16.47 -27.26
C ASN A 394 -7.27 16.59 -27.91
N TYR A 395 -6.74 15.45 -28.34
CA TYR A 395 -5.46 15.33 -29.02
C TYR A 395 -5.64 14.66 -30.39
N GLY A 396 -4.83 15.12 -31.34
CA GLY A 396 -4.64 14.56 -32.67
C GLY A 396 -3.15 14.50 -32.98
N ASP A 397 -2.81 14.34 -34.27
CA ASP A 397 -1.42 14.34 -34.77
C ASP A 397 -1.38 14.97 -36.16
N ASP A 398 -0.87 16.21 -36.26
CA ASP A 398 -0.80 16.94 -37.54
C ASP A 398 0.28 16.38 -38.48
N SER A 399 1.35 15.80 -37.92
CA SER A 399 2.55 15.41 -38.66
C SER A 399 2.65 13.90 -38.90
N ALA A 400 1.73 13.12 -38.33
CA ALA A 400 1.77 11.66 -38.28
C ALA A 400 3.09 11.12 -37.70
N ASP A 401 3.70 11.84 -36.76
CA ASP A 401 5.01 11.51 -36.19
C ASP A 401 4.92 10.78 -34.83
N GLY A 402 3.69 10.55 -34.33
CA GLY A 402 3.44 9.90 -33.05
C GLY A 402 3.45 10.87 -31.85
N THR A 403 3.75 12.15 -32.07
CA THR A 403 3.59 13.22 -31.09
C THR A 403 2.17 13.77 -31.18
N LEU A 404 1.61 14.14 -30.04
CA LEU A 404 0.26 14.65 -29.95
C LEU A 404 0.25 16.16 -29.81
N GLU A 405 -0.67 16.82 -30.49
CA GLU A 405 -0.97 18.25 -30.30
C GLU A 405 -2.43 18.46 -29.90
N ALA A 406 -2.66 19.45 -29.03
CA ALA A 406 -4.00 19.74 -28.55
C ALA A 406 -4.86 20.29 -29.69
N GLY A 407 -5.99 19.64 -29.97
CA GLY A 407 -6.94 20.07 -30.99
C GLY A 407 -6.50 19.87 -32.45
N SER A 408 -5.38 19.18 -32.72
CA SER A 408 -4.83 18.97 -34.08
C SER A 408 -5.64 18.00 -34.94
N ALA A 409 -5.14 17.69 -36.15
CA ALA A 409 -5.78 16.80 -37.11
C ALA A 409 -6.05 15.39 -36.58
N ASN A 410 -7.03 14.72 -37.18
CA ASN A 410 -7.35 13.34 -36.81
C ASN A 410 -6.22 12.38 -37.23
N ILE A 411 -6.08 11.29 -36.47
CA ILE A 411 -5.08 10.25 -36.71
C ILE A 411 -5.68 9.20 -37.65
N LYS A 412 -5.02 8.93 -38.78
CA LYS A 412 -5.47 7.89 -39.72
C LYS A 412 -5.07 6.49 -39.26
N VAL A 413 -5.99 5.55 -39.34
CA VAL A 413 -5.79 4.14 -38.97
C VAL A 413 -6.34 3.20 -40.03
N THR A 414 -5.78 2.00 -40.10
CA THR A 414 -6.28 0.92 -40.95
C THR A 414 -7.07 -0.08 -40.11
N ALA A 415 -7.97 -0.85 -40.73
CA ALA A 415 -8.69 -1.89 -40.02
C ALA A 415 -7.76 -2.91 -39.33
N GLY A 416 -8.05 -3.23 -38.07
CA GLY A 416 -7.25 -4.15 -37.25
C GLY A 416 -7.66 -4.15 -35.79
N ASN A 417 -7.08 -5.09 -35.03
CA ASN A 417 -7.09 -5.06 -33.57
C ASN A 417 -5.83 -4.35 -33.10
N TYR A 418 -5.98 -3.36 -32.24
CA TYR A 418 -4.88 -2.52 -31.77
C TYR A 418 -4.79 -2.52 -30.25
N GLN A 419 -3.57 -2.59 -29.75
CA GLN A 419 -3.23 -1.96 -28.49
C GLN A 419 -2.93 -0.48 -28.75
N ILE A 420 -3.50 0.39 -27.92
CA ILE A 420 -3.25 1.84 -27.96
C ILE A 420 -2.63 2.24 -26.64
N ILE A 421 -1.48 2.91 -26.70
CA ILE A 421 -0.86 3.58 -25.56
C ILE A 421 -0.95 5.08 -25.81
N LEU A 422 -1.50 5.81 -24.83
CA LEU A 422 -1.54 7.26 -24.77
C LEU A 422 -0.62 7.70 -23.63
N ASP A 423 0.52 8.30 -23.98
CA ASP A 423 1.55 8.72 -23.03
C ASP A 423 1.53 10.24 -22.88
N LEU A 424 1.00 10.70 -21.75
CA LEU A 424 0.94 12.11 -21.37
C LEU A 424 1.92 12.45 -20.24
N SER A 425 2.86 11.55 -19.93
CA SER A 425 3.84 11.74 -18.86
C SER A 425 4.77 12.94 -19.13
N ASN A 426 5.06 13.22 -20.40
CA ASN A 426 5.74 14.42 -20.85
C ASN A 426 4.75 15.43 -21.45
N THR A 427 4.29 16.38 -20.64
CA THR A 427 3.30 17.38 -21.04
C THR A 427 3.74 18.30 -22.18
N SER A 428 5.05 18.42 -22.43
CA SER A 428 5.57 19.23 -23.54
C SER A 428 5.65 18.47 -24.86
N LYS A 429 5.62 17.13 -24.82
CA LYS A 429 5.69 16.24 -25.97
C LYS A 429 4.88 14.97 -25.71
N PRO A 430 3.54 15.08 -25.55
CA PRO A 430 2.69 13.91 -25.36
C PRO A 430 2.77 13.02 -26.61
N LYS A 431 2.59 11.71 -26.43
CA LYS A 431 2.76 10.73 -27.50
C LYS A 431 1.65 9.69 -27.49
N TYR A 432 1.55 8.96 -28.60
CA TYR A 432 0.77 7.75 -28.66
C TYR A 432 1.51 6.64 -29.42
N THR A 433 1.05 5.41 -29.22
CA THR A 433 1.50 4.26 -30.01
C THR A 433 0.30 3.41 -30.38
N LEU A 434 0.25 2.99 -31.64
CA LEU A 434 -0.72 2.05 -32.18
C LEU A 434 0.00 0.76 -32.57
N THR A 435 -0.19 -0.30 -31.78
CA THR A 435 0.40 -1.61 -32.06
C THR A 435 -0.68 -2.56 -32.52
N LYS A 436 -0.64 -2.92 -33.81
CA LYS A 436 -1.53 -3.94 -34.38
C LYS A 436 -1.19 -5.31 -33.79
N LYS A 437 -2.18 -6.00 -33.22
CA LYS A 437 -2.04 -7.34 -32.62
C LYS A 437 -2.31 -8.46 -33.61
#